data_AF-A0A3D4TEQ7-F1
#
_entry.id   AF-A0A3D4TEQ7-F1
#
_cell.length_a   1.000
_cell.length_b   1.000
_cell.length_c   1.000
_cell.angle_alpha   90.00
_cell.angle_beta   90.00
_cell.angle_gamma   90.00
#
_symmetry.space_group_name_H-M   'P 1'
#
loop_
_entity.id
_entity.type
_entity.pdbx_description
1 polymer ?
#
loop_
_entity_poly.entity_id
_entity_poly.type
_entity_poly.pdbx_seq_one_letter_code
_entity_poly.pdbx_strand_id
1 'polypeptide(L)' 'VKLVVNDVFNMQRWLQRVETDYLQMRTYRKWESRNLTLNFSYRFGNTKIRAARNRTTGAEEELSRIKSK' A
#
# COMPACT_ATOMS: atom_id res chain seq x y z
N VAL A 1 -1.56 7.51 8.04
CA VAL A 1 -0.45 8.24 7.36
C VAL A 1 0.77 7.35 7.40
N LYS A 2 1.51 7.22 6.29
CA LYS A 2 2.71 6.37 6.20
C LYS A 2 3.86 7.17 5.59
N LEU A 3 5.01 7.11 6.24
CA LEU A 3 6.26 7.66 5.74
C LEU A 3 7.18 6.52 5.29
N VAL A 4 7.80 6.67 4.13
CA VAL A 4 8.81 5.75 3.58
C VAL A 4 10.02 6.56 3.14
N VAL A 5 11.21 6.11 3.52
CA VAL A 5 12.48 6.67 3.09
C VAL A 5 13.27 5.55 2.45
N ASN A 6 13.71 5.73 1.20
CA ASN A 6 14.63 4.78 0.56
C ASN A 6 16.06 5.33 0.52
N ASP A 7 17.01 4.40 0.60
CA ASP A 7 18.46 4.64 0.60
C ASP A 7 18.92 5.71 1.60
N VAL A 8 18.55 5.57 2.88
CA VAL A 8 18.88 6.53 3.95
C VAL A 8 20.38 6.85 4.01
N PHE A 9 21.22 5.83 3.83
CA PHE A 9 22.68 5.92 3.91
C PHE A 9 23.37 6.16 2.56
N ASN A 10 22.62 6.40 1.48
CA ASN A 10 23.16 6.71 0.14
C ASN A 10 24.11 5.60 -0.39
N MET A 11 23.75 4.34 -0.16
CA MET A 11 24.57 3.16 -0.44
C MET A 11 24.35 2.60 -1.84
N GLN A 12 23.29 3.01 -2.56
CA GLN A 12 22.97 2.47 -3.88
C GLN A 12 23.84 3.10 -4.98
N ARG A 13 25.11 2.69 -4.98
CA ARG A 13 26.15 3.08 -5.93
C ARG A 13 26.94 1.86 -6.36
N TRP A 14 27.54 1.93 -7.53
CA TRP A 14 28.33 0.86 -8.09
C TRP A 14 29.65 1.39 -8.66
N LEU A 15 30.70 0.62 -8.45
CA LEU A 15 32.03 0.87 -8.95
C LEU A 15 32.52 -0.40 -9.66
N GLN A 16 32.93 -0.26 -10.91
CA GLN A 16 33.64 -1.30 -11.64
C GLN A 16 35.06 -0.84 -11.91
N ARG A 17 36.00 -1.73 -11.59
CA ARG A 17 37.38 -1.63 -12.03
C ARG A 17 37.67 -2.82 -12.93
N VAL A 18 38.19 -2.55 -14.12
CA VAL A 18 38.73 -3.56 -15.02
C VAL A 18 40.19 -3.22 -15.23
N GLU A 19 41.05 -4.18 -14.98
CA GLU A 19 42.48 -4.06 -15.14
C GLU A 19 42.98 -5.32 -15.85
N THR A 20 43.44 -5.13 -17.07
CA THR A 20 44.09 -6.12 -17.92
C THR A 20 45.30 -5.47 -18.59
N ASP A 21 46.17 -6.28 -19.18
CA ASP A 21 47.43 -5.82 -19.81
C ASP A 21 47.26 -4.72 -20.86
N TYR A 22 46.06 -4.59 -21.44
CA TYR A 22 45.74 -3.62 -22.50
C TYR A 22 44.63 -2.63 -22.12
N LEU A 23 43.99 -2.78 -20.96
CA LEU A 23 42.85 -1.94 -20.59
C LEU A 23 42.82 -1.67 -19.09
N GLN A 24 42.90 -0.38 -18.76
CA GLN A 24 42.56 0.13 -17.43
C GLN A 24 41.28 0.96 -17.53
N MET A 25 40.19 0.44 -16.97
CA MET A 25 38.89 1.10 -16.97
C MET A 25 38.34 1.22 -15.56
N ARG A 26 37.86 2.42 -15.22
CA ARG A 26 37.14 2.68 -13.98
C ARG A 26 35.79 3.30 -14.29
N THR A 27 34.72 2.55 -14.02
CA THR A 27 33.35 3.01 -14.24
C THR A 27 32.67 3.23 -12.91
N TYR A 28 32.14 4.43 -12.71
CA TYR A 28 31.34 4.78 -11.55
C TYR A 28 29.90 5.02 -11.99
N ARG A 29 28.95 4.41 -11.28
CA ARG A 29 27.52 4.58 -11.56
C ARG A 29 26.76 4.78 -10.26
N LYS A 30 25.90 5.79 -10.22
CA LYS A 30 25.01 6.07 -9.10
C LYS A 30 23.58 6.10 -9.60
N TRP A 31 22.69 5.41 -8.91
CA TRP A 31 21.25 5.48 -9.21
C TRP A 31 20.60 6.60 -8.39
N GLU A 32 19.54 7.19 -8.94
CA GLU A 32 18.60 7.96 -8.13
C GLU A 32 17.92 7.00 -7.15
N SER A 33 18.31 7.10 -5.89
CA SER A 33 18.07 6.08 -4.87
C SER A 33 17.48 6.66 -3.59
N ARG A 34 17.85 7.90 -3.26
CA ARG A 34 17.31 8.64 -2.12
C ARG A 34 15.96 9.23 -2.47
N ASN A 35 14.90 8.58 -2.01
CA ASN A 35 13.55 9.09 -2.16
C ASN A 35 12.81 9.14 -0.81
N LEU A 36 11.86 10.06 -0.72
CA LEU A 36 11.00 10.29 0.44
C LEU A 36 9.55 10.22 -0.03
N THR A 37 8.75 9.34 0.56
CA THR A 37 7.34 9.18 0.18
C THR A 37 6.44 9.37 1.40
N LEU A 38 5.52 10.34 1.29
CA LEU A 38 4.49 10.63 2.27
C LEU A 38 3.13 10.16 1.74
N ASN A 39 2.47 9.26 2.48
CA ASN A 39 1.18 8.70 2.10
C ASN A 39 0.10 9.10 3.12
N PHE A 40 -0.91 9.82 2.65
CA PHE A 40 -2.12 10.12 3.40
C PHE A 40 -3.22 9.18 2.93
N SER A 41 -3.83 8.46 3.87
CA SER A 41 -4.94 7.57 3.58
C SER A 41 -6.00 7.80 4.65
N TYR A 42 -7.19 8.19 4.20
CA TYR A 42 -8.35 8.37 5.03
C TYR A 42 -9.48 7.51 4.47
N ARG A 43 -10.07 6.66 5.29
CA ARG A 43 -11.18 5.79 4.89
C ARG A 43 -12.47 6.42 5.42
N PHE A 44 -13.27 6.99 4.51
CA PHE A 44 -14.60 7.49 4.82
C PHE A 44 -15.62 6.33 4.88
N GLY A 45 -16.52 6.37 5.86
CA GLY A 45 -17.69 5.47 5.96
C GLY A 45 -17.52 4.26 6.89
N ASN A 46 -18.66 3.76 7.38
CA ASN A 46 -18.71 2.57 8.24
C ASN A 46 -18.74 1.30 7.39
N THR A 47 -17.63 0.56 7.37
CA THR A 47 -17.50 -0.72 6.64
C THR A 47 -18.44 -1.81 7.16
N LYS A 48 -19.06 -1.63 8.34
CA LYS A 48 -19.99 -2.59 8.96
C LYS A 48 -21.46 -2.41 8.53
N ILE A 49 -21.86 -1.26 7.99
CA ILE A 49 -23.29 -0.99 7.68
C ILE A 49 -23.84 -1.89 6.57
N ARG A 50 -22.98 -2.38 5.66
CA ARG A 50 -23.40 -3.31 4.60
C ARG A 50 -23.80 -4.71 5.11
N ALA A 51 -23.25 -5.17 6.24
CA ALA A 51 -23.61 -6.45 6.86
C ALA A 51 -24.76 -6.34 7.88
N ALA A 52 -25.00 -5.14 8.42
CA ALA A 52 -26.06 -4.89 9.42
C ALA A 52 -27.43 -4.55 8.82
N ARG A 53 -27.54 -4.43 7.49
CA ARG A 53 -28.80 -4.13 6.79
C ARG A 53 -29.60 -5.41 6.47
N ASN A 54 -29.78 -6.29 7.44
CA ASN A 54 -30.94 -7.18 7.44
C ASN A 54 -32.15 -6.33 7.86
N ARG A 55 -32.65 -5.52 6.93
CA ARG A 55 -33.86 -4.74 7.15
C ARG A 55 -35.03 -5.72 7.02
N THR A 56 -35.37 -6.40 8.11
CA THR A 56 -36.68 -7.04 8.25
C THR A 56 -37.72 -5.95 8.08
N THR A 57 -38.39 -5.96 6.95
CA THR A 57 -39.44 -4.98 6.66
C THR A 57 -40.64 -5.28 7.56
N GLY A 58 -41.35 -4.27 8.06
CA GLY A 58 -42.51 -4.49 8.94
C GLY A 58 -43.59 -5.41 8.34
N ALA A 59 -43.59 -5.57 7.01
CA ALA A 59 -44.42 -6.55 6.30
C ALA A 59 -44.06 -8.03 6.61
N GLU A 60 -42.78 -8.35 6.84
CA GLU A 60 -42.35 -9.70 7.25
C GLU A 60 -42.75 -10.00 8.70
N GLU A 61 -42.75 -8.98 9.56
CA GLU A 61 -43.19 -9.09 10.95
C GLU A 61 -44.71 -9.27 11.05
N GLU A 62 -45.48 -8.57 10.21
CA GLU A 62 -46.94 -8.76 10.03
C GLU A 62 -47.26 -10.19 9.56
N LEU A 63 -46.53 -10.73 8.57
CA LEU A 63 -46.72 -12.11 8.08
C LEU A 63 -46.44 -13.16 9.16
N SER A 64 -45.49 -12.91 10.06
CA SER A 64 -45.19 -13.82 11.18
C SER A 64 -46.32 -13.87 12.23
N ARG A 65 -47.04 -12.76 12.43
CA ARG A 65 -48.20 -12.70 13.34
C ARG A 65 -49.42 -13.40 12.76
N ILE A 66 -49.59 -13.38 11.44
CA ILE A 66 -50.71 -14.07 10.76
C ILE A 66 -50.50 -15.60 10.76
N LYS A 67 -49.26 -16.08 10.69
CA LYS A 67 -48.95 -17.53 10.78
C LYS A 67 -49.06 -18.14 12.18
N SER A 68 -49.10 -17.31 13.22
CA SER A 68 -49.21 -17.77 14.62
C SER A 68 -50.67 -17.94 15.09
N LYS A 69 -51.65 -17.72 14.20
CA LYS A 69 -53.07 -17.84 14.52
C LYS A 69 -53.75 -18.90 13.66
#